data_AF-A0AA35VF37-F1
#
_entry.id   AF-A0AA35VF37-F1
#
_cell.length_a   1.000
_cell.length_b   1.000
_cell.length_c   1.000
_cell.angle_alpha   90.00
_cell.angle_beta   90.00
_cell.angle_gamma   90.00
#
_symmetry.space_group_name_H-M   'P 1'
#
loop_
_entity.id
_entity.type
_entity.pdbx_description
1 polymer ?
#
loop_
_entity_poly.entity_id
_entity_poly.type
_entity_poly.pdbx_seq_one_letter_code
_entity_poly.pdbx_strand_id
1 'polypeptide(L)'
;MGVVDLPEYLASAYPFNTWLSIYKLRESLALVEYSSGVCVVWVMESGVVNNFTRLYTIRASHGPKMILGFRESGKPIMEVKDHLIGRGTLVVYDPNLEKFNDLEICGTGDFLFVNSYMETLLLHDRSDCSSN
;
A
#
# COMPACT_ATOMS: atom_id res chain seq x y z
N MET A 1 -8.85 -8.11 20.72
CA MET A 1 -7.66 -7.64 20.00
C MET A 1 -7.12 -8.80 19.19
N GLY A 2 -6.94 -8.64 17.88
CA GLY A 2 -6.22 -9.63 17.07
C GLY A 2 -4.72 -9.40 17.25
N VAL A 3 -3.98 -10.45 17.60
CA VAL A 3 -2.52 -10.47 17.61
C VAL A 3 -2.08 -11.16 16.33
N VAL A 4 -1.13 -10.56 15.61
CA VAL A 4 -0.54 -11.13 14.39
C VAL A 4 0.94 -11.33 14.67
N ASP A 5 1.40 -12.57 14.60
CA ASP A 5 2.82 -12.87 14.81
C ASP A 5 3.59 -12.54 13.53
N LEU A 6 4.69 -11.81 13.70
CA LEU A 6 5.60 -11.50 12.62
C LEU A 6 6.46 -12.74 12.31
N PRO A 7 6.67 -13.11 11.04
CA PRO A 7 7.55 -14.21 10.68
C PRO A 7 8.95 -14.03 11.27
N GLU A 8 9.57 -15.12 11.72
CA GLU A 8 10.84 -15.09 12.45
C GLU A 8 11.95 -14.37 11.68
N TYR A 9 12.04 -14.55 10.36
CA TYR A 9 13.03 -13.86 9.54
C TYR A 9 12.81 -12.33 9.53
N LEU A 10 11.57 -11.84 9.58
CA LEU A 10 11.26 -10.41 9.67
C LEU A 10 11.48 -9.85 11.07
N ALA A 11 11.20 -10.66 12.10
CA ALA A 11 11.53 -10.31 13.49
C ALA A 11 13.04 -10.22 13.69
N SER A 12 13.82 -11.08 13.01
CA SER A 12 15.28 -11.08 13.04
C SER A 12 15.93 -10.06 12.09
N ALA A 13 15.21 -9.59 11.07
CA ALA A 13 15.65 -8.58 10.10
C ALA A 13 15.74 -7.17 10.69
N TYR A 14 15.86 -7.06 12.02
CA TYR A 14 16.12 -5.85 12.77
C TYR A 14 17.62 -5.42 12.88
N PRO A 15 18.57 -5.68 11.95
CA PRO A 15 19.82 -4.95 11.96
C PRO A 15 19.68 -3.65 11.12
N PHE A 16 19.40 -2.56 11.82
CA PHE A 16 19.79 -1.17 11.53
C PHE A 16 19.41 -0.46 10.22
N ASN A 17 18.70 -1.07 9.25
CA ASN A 17 18.32 -0.33 8.03
C ASN A 17 17.04 -0.82 7.33
N THR A 18 16.14 -1.44 8.10
CA THR A 18 14.88 -2.01 7.64
C THR A 18 13.70 -1.32 8.31
N TRP A 19 12.70 -0.93 7.52
CA TRP A 19 11.42 -0.45 8.03
C TRP A 19 10.30 -1.39 7.64
N LEU A 20 9.33 -1.55 8.54
CA LEU A 20 8.14 -2.35 8.30
C LEU A 20 6.90 -1.46 8.29
N SER A 21 5.97 -1.75 7.40
CA SER A 21 4.66 -1.07 7.34
C SER A 21 3.57 -2.05 6.97
N ILE A 22 2.37 -1.85 7.50
CA ILE A 22 1.22 -2.72 7.29
C ILE A 22 0.15 -1.97 6.53
N TYR A 23 -0.45 -2.61 5.53
CA TYR A 23 -1.52 -2.05 4.71
C TYR A 23 -2.64 -3.07 4.51
N LYS A 24 -3.86 -2.57 4.30
CA LYS A 24 -4.94 -3.38 3.75
C LYS A 24 -4.68 -3.63 2.27
N LEU A 25 -4.73 -4.90 1.84
CA LEU A 25 -4.67 -5.32 0.45
C LEU A 25 -5.91 -6.14 0.13
N ARG A 26 -6.95 -5.47 -0.39
CA ARG A 26 -8.28 -6.09 -0.58
C ARG A 26 -8.76 -6.74 0.73
N GLU A 27 -9.05 -8.04 0.72
CA GLU A 27 -9.46 -8.83 1.90
C GLU A 27 -8.27 -9.44 2.67
N SER A 28 -7.04 -9.08 2.31
CA SER A 28 -5.81 -9.59 2.90
C SER A 28 -5.01 -8.49 3.59
N LEU A 29 -4.06 -8.90 4.43
CA LEU A 29 -3.11 -7.99 5.07
C LEU A 29 -1.80 -8.01 4.29
N ALA A 30 -1.31 -6.84 3.90
CA ALA A 30 0.01 -6.69 3.32
C ALA A 30 0.99 -6.16 4.37
N LEU A 31 2.13 -6.84 4.49
CA LEU A 31 3.29 -6.35 5.22
C LEU A 31 4.35 -5.95 4.21
N VAL A 32 4.91 -4.76 4.38
CA VAL A 32 5.90 -4.19 3.49
C VAL A 32 7.19 -4.00 4.25
N GLU A 33 8.26 -4.59 3.71
CA GLU A 33 9.61 -4.46 4.21
C GLU A 33 10.40 -3.53 3.28
N TYR A 34 11.01 -2.49 3.84
CA TYR A 34 11.86 -1.55 3.12
C TYR A 34 13.31 -1.77 3.51
N SER A 35 14.19 -2.02 2.54
CA SER A 35 15.63 -2.16 2.76
C SER A 35 16.41 -1.57 1.57
N SER A 36 17.23 -0.54 1.82
CA SER A 36 18.22 0.00 0.85
C SER A 36 17.74 0.08 -0.63
N GLY A 37 16.60 0.72 -0.89
CA GLY A 37 16.06 0.89 -2.26
C GLY A 37 15.28 -0.32 -2.81
N VAL A 38 15.07 -1.32 -1.97
CA VAL A 38 14.22 -2.49 -2.22
C VAL A 38 13.01 -2.43 -1.31
N CYS A 39 11.85 -2.78 -1.86
CA CYS A 39 10.61 -2.93 -1.13
C CYS A 39 10.07 -4.35 -1.39
N VAL A 40 9.93 -5.15 -0.34
CA VAL A 40 9.38 -6.50 -0.43
C VAL A 40 7.96 -6.49 0.13
N VAL A 41 7.01 -6.94 -0.67
CA VAL A 41 5.60 -7.04 -0.27
C VAL A 41 5.30 -8.49 0.09
N TRP A 42 4.84 -8.67 1.32
CA TRP A 42 4.39 -9.93 1.89
C TRP A 42 2.88 -9.86 2.09
N VAL A 43 2.18 -10.98 1.87
CA VAL A 43 0.72 -11.05 2.07
C VAL A 43 0.38 -12.17 3.04
N MET A 44 -0.52 -11.86 3.97
CA MET A 44 -1.24 -12.84 4.76
C MET A 44 -2.67 -12.92 4.20
N GLU A 45 -2.99 -14.07 3.60
CA GLU A 45 -4.33 -14.33 3.09
C GLU A 45 -5.34 -14.48 4.23
N SER A 46 -6.59 -14.10 3.95
CA SER A 46 -7.69 -14.26 4.89
C SER A 46 -7.86 -15.73 5.28
N GLY A 47 -7.92 -16.00 6.58
CA GLY A 47 -8.13 -17.36 7.12
C GLY A 47 -6.85 -18.16 7.40
N VAL A 48 -5.66 -17.69 6.99
CA VAL A 48 -4.38 -18.32 7.33
C VAL A 48 -3.60 -17.43 8.31
N VAL A 49 -3.82 -17.68 9.59
CA VAL A 49 -3.18 -16.90 10.67
C VAL A 49 -1.68 -17.17 10.69
N ASN A 50 -0.88 -16.11 10.88
CA ASN A 50 0.57 -16.15 11.08
C ASN A 50 1.40 -16.73 9.92
N ASN A 51 0.87 -16.75 8.69
CA ASN A 51 1.63 -17.14 7.51
C ASN A 51 1.68 -16.03 6.47
N PHE A 52 2.78 -15.27 6.46
CA PHE A 52 3.05 -14.31 5.39
C PHE A 52 3.83 -15.00 4.27
N THR A 53 3.35 -14.84 3.05
CA THR A 53 4.05 -15.30 1.84
C THR A 53 4.53 -14.11 1.03
N ARG A 54 5.68 -14.25 0.36
CA ARG A 54 6.23 -13.18 -0.46
C ARG A 54 5.40 -13.04 -1.73
N LEU A 55 4.82 -11.86 -1.97
CA LEU A 55 4.03 -11.58 -3.16
C LEU A 55 4.92 -11.10 -4.31
N TYR A 56 5.72 -10.05 -4.10
CA TYR A 56 6.70 -9.55 -5.07
C TYR A 56 7.75 -8.64 -4.41
N THR A 57 8.80 -8.34 -5.18
CA THR A 57 9.86 -7.40 -4.81
C THR A 57 9.89 -6.25 -5.79
N ILE A 58 9.83 -5.03 -5.27
CA ILE A 58 9.96 -3.79 -6.04
C ILE A 58 11.40 -3.32 -5.88
N ARG A 59 12.11 -3.20 -7.00
CA ARG A 59 13.46 -2.63 -7.04
C ARG A 59 13.41 -1.23 -7.61
N ALA A 60 14.13 -0.31 -6.97
CA ALA A 60 14.16 1.07 -7.36
C ALA A 60 15.60 1.57 -7.45
N SER A 61 16.04 1.90 -8.67
CA SER A 61 17.34 2.51 -8.91
C SER A 61 17.43 3.97 -8.44
N HIS A 62 16.29 4.63 -8.21
CA HIS A 62 16.22 6.07 -7.91
C HIS A 62 15.35 6.33 -6.68
N GLY A 63 16.02 6.76 -5.60
CA GLY A 63 15.46 7.38 -4.40
C GLY A 63 14.59 6.51 -3.48
N PRO A 64 14.27 7.03 -2.28
CA PRO A 64 13.37 6.36 -1.35
C PRO A 64 11.98 6.28 -1.97
N LYS A 65 11.45 5.06 -2.09
CA LYS A 65 10.09 4.79 -2.55
C LYS A 65 9.27 4.24 -1.39
N MET A 66 8.23 4.98 -1.01
CA MET A 66 7.30 4.55 0.02
C MET A 66 6.00 4.09 -0.62
N ILE A 67 5.48 2.93 -0.21
CA ILE A 67 4.11 2.55 -0.55
C ILE A 67 3.18 3.42 0.30
N LEU A 68 2.24 4.11 -0.35
CA LEU A 68 1.23 4.92 0.35
C LEU A 68 -0.10 4.16 0.50
N GLY A 69 -0.30 3.10 -0.29
CA GLY A 69 -1.47 2.24 -0.22
C GLY A 69 -1.58 1.34 -1.43
N PHE A 70 -2.73 0.67 -1.58
CA PHE A 70 -3.02 -0.23 -2.69
C PHE A 70 -4.31 0.19 -3.38
N ARG A 71 -4.33 0.11 -4.72
CA ARG A 71 -5.58 0.21 -5.49
C ARG A 71 -6.46 -1.01 -5.24
N GLU A 72 -7.74 -0.90 -5.59
CA GLU A 72 -8.66 -2.04 -5.64
C GLU A 72 -8.11 -3.19 -6.49
N SER A 73 -7.38 -2.87 -7.57
CA SER A 73 -6.68 -3.85 -8.40
C SER A 73 -5.56 -4.60 -7.69
N GLY A 74 -5.17 -4.19 -6.47
CA GLY A 74 -4.04 -4.74 -5.71
C GLY A 74 -2.68 -4.17 -6.13
N LYS A 75 -2.64 -3.25 -7.10
CA LYS A 75 -1.41 -2.56 -7.50
C LYS A 75 -1.03 -1.50 -6.45
N PRO A 76 0.24 -1.44 -6.00
CA PRO A 76 0.66 -0.47 -5.01
C PRO A 76 0.73 0.94 -5.61
N ILE A 77 0.25 1.91 -4.83
CA ILE A 77 0.42 3.34 -5.06
C ILE A 77 1.65 3.75 -4.25
N MET A 78 2.60 4.40 -4.91
CA MET A 78 3.89 4.72 -4.34
C MET A 78 4.20 6.20 -4.51
N GLU A 79 4.93 6.74 -3.55
CA GLU A 79 5.66 8.00 -3.73
C GLU A 79 7.06 7.68 -4.26
N VAL A 80 7.49 8.39 -5.29
CA VAL A 80 8.86 8.34 -5.83
C VAL A 80 9.47 9.72 -5.81
N LYS A 81 10.75 9.79 -5.43
CA LYS A 81 11.52 11.04 -5.30
C LYS A 81 12.88 10.86 -5.95
N ASP A 82 13.37 11.90 -6.59
CA ASP A 82 14.71 11.89 -7.20
C ASP A 82 15.83 12.15 -6.16
N HIS A 83 15.49 12.82 -5.05
CA HIS A 83 16.42 13.24 -3.99
C HIS A 83 15.84 13.06 -2.59
N LEU A 84 16.70 13.08 -1.56
CA LEU A 84 16.30 12.97 -0.14
C LEU A 84 15.36 14.08 0.31
N ILE A 85 15.49 15.27 -0.27
CA ILE A 85 14.60 16.42 -0.04
C ILE A 85 14.23 16.94 -1.43
N GLY A 86 12.94 16.94 -1.77
CA GLY A 86 12.51 17.34 -3.11
C GLY A 86 11.05 17.06 -3.40
N ARG A 87 10.69 17.19 -4.68
CA ARG A 87 9.35 16.89 -5.19
C ARG A 87 9.11 15.38 -5.16
N GLY A 88 8.02 14.97 -4.53
CA GLY A 88 7.50 13.61 -4.63
C GLY A 88 6.46 13.51 -5.73
N THR A 89 6.45 12.39 -6.45
CA THR A 89 5.45 12.08 -7.47
C THR A 89 4.74 10.78 -7.11
N LEU A 90 3.42 10.77 -7.27
CA LEU A 90 2.63 9.54 -7.09
C LEU A 90 2.70 8.70 -8.35
N VAL A 91 2.98 7.43 -8.16
CA VAL A 91 3.01 6.44 -9.24
C VAL A 91 2.24 5.19 -8.83
N VAL A 92 1.82 4.41 -9.81
CA VAL A 92 1.31 3.05 -9.61
C VAL A 92 2.31 2.08 -10.19
N TYR A 93 2.82 1.19 -9.36
CA TYR A 93 3.70 0.13 -9.82
C TYR A 93 2.88 -1.06 -10.34
N ASP A 94 3.20 -1.51 -11.55
CA ASP A 94 2.67 -2.73 -12.14
C ASP A 94 3.65 -3.88 -11.90
N PRO A 95 3.37 -4.84 -11.00
CA PRO A 95 4.28 -5.94 -10.72
C PRO A 95 4.44 -6.91 -11.89
N ASN A 96 3.49 -6.98 -12.82
CA ASN A 96 3.58 -7.88 -13.97
C ASN A 96 4.49 -7.31 -15.07
N LEU A 97 4.54 -5.98 -15.19
CA LEU A 97 5.34 -5.27 -16.18
C LEU A 97 6.64 -4.69 -15.62
N GLU A 98 6.80 -4.73 -14.29
CA GLU A 98 7.86 -4.07 -13.53
C GLU A 98 8.00 -2.57 -13.87
N LYS A 99 6.87 -1.89 -14.08
CA LYS A 99 6.81 -0.48 -14.53
C LYS A 99 6.13 0.42 -13.52
N PHE A 100 6.64 1.64 -13.40
CA PHE A 100 6.02 2.73 -12.64
C PHE A 100 5.21 3.59 -13.60
N ASN A 101 3.90 3.72 -13.35
CA ASN A 101 3.01 4.58 -14.13
C ASN A 101 2.73 5.85 -13.34
N ASP A 102 3.09 7.01 -13.89
CA ASP A 102 2.87 8.31 -13.27
C ASP A 102 1.36 8.62 -13.16
N LEU A 103 0.94 9.18 -12.03
CA LEU A 103 -0.44 9.65 -11.81
C LEU A 103 -0.61 11.15 -12.05
N GLU A 104 0.47 11.84 -12.44
CA GLU A 104 0.56 13.28 -12.65
C GLU A 104 0.25 14.10 -11.38
N ILE A 105 0.28 13.45 -10.21
CA ILE A 105 0.08 14.06 -8.91
C ILE A 105 1.44 14.22 -8.25
N CYS A 106 1.75 15.45 -7.83
CA CYS A 106 2.98 15.76 -7.14
C CYS A 106 2.78 16.66 -5.94
N GLY A 107 3.73 16.61 -5.02
CA GLY A 107 3.78 17.50 -3.88
C GLY A 107 5.15 17.53 -3.24
N THR A 108 5.21 18.05 -2.02
CA THR A 108 6.40 17.98 -1.19
C THR A 108 6.66 16.53 -0.80
N GLY A 109 7.86 16.03 -1.07
CA GLY A 109 8.26 14.68 -0.72
C GLY A 109 8.06 14.39 0.77
N ASP A 110 7.62 13.18 1.12
CA ASP A 110 7.30 12.72 2.49
C ASP A 110 5.98 13.28 3.07
N PHE A 111 5.31 14.18 2.35
CA PHE A 111 4.03 14.77 2.78
C PHE A 111 2.85 14.36 1.89
N LEU A 112 3.02 13.30 1.11
CA LEU A 112 1.97 12.73 0.26
C LEU A 112 1.26 11.59 1.00
N PHE A 113 -0.07 11.67 1.05
CA PHE A 113 -0.91 10.68 1.72
C PHE A 113 -1.98 10.18 0.78
N VAL A 114 -2.28 8.89 0.85
CA VAL A 114 -3.37 8.24 0.11
C VAL A 114 -4.26 7.56 1.13
N ASN A 115 -5.56 7.80 1.03
CA ASN A 115 -6.54 7.16 1.89
C ASN A 115 -7.65 6.53 1.06
N SER A 116 -8.20 5.41 1.54
CA SER A 116 -9.39 4.82 0.94
C SER A 116 -10.59 5.69 1.30
N TYR A 117 -11.37 6.06 0.28
CA TYR A 117 -12.61 6.78 0.47
C TYR A 117 -13.76 5.94 -0.09
N MET A 118 -14.79 5.73 0.72
CA MET A 118 -16.00 5.00 0.35
C MET A 118 -17.19 5.91 0.56
N GLU A 119 -17.82 6.34 -0.52
CA GLU A 119 -19.09 7.06 -0.47
C GLU A 119 -20.24 6.06 -0.39
N THR A 120 -21.25 6.37 0.42
CA THR A 120 -22.51 5.63 0.43
C THR A 120 -23.60 6.53 -0.13
N LEU A 121 -24.15 6.17 -1.30
CA LEU A 121 -25.32 6.85 -1.83
C LEU A 121 -26.59 6.24 -1.20
N LEU A 122 -27.27 7.01 -0.36
CA LEU A 122 -28.56 6.62 0.21
C LEU A 122 -29.68 7.25 -0.65
N LEU A 123 -30.46 6.41 -1.33
CA LEU A 123 -31.69 6.85 -1.99
C LEU A 123 -32.81 6.95 -0.94
N HIS A 124 -33.36 8.14 -0.74
CA HIS A 124 -34.59 8.29 0.06
C HIS A 124 -35.80 8.02 -0.84
N ASP A 125 -36.48 6.89 -0.61
CA ASP A 125 -37.79 6.64 -1.22
C ASP A 125 -38.80 7.59 -0.59
N ARG A 126 -39.37 8.48 -1.41
CA ARG A 126 -40.54 9.27 -1.05
C ARG A 126 -41.75 8.38 -1.20
N SER A 127 -42.37 7.98 -0.08
CA SER A 127 -43.70 7.38 -0.13
C SER A 127 -44.69 8.48 -0.57
N ASP A 128 -45.12 8.44 -1.83
CA ASP A 128 -46.27 9.23 -2.24
C ASP A 128 -47.49 8.65 -1.52
N CYS A 129 -48.07 9.45 -0.63
CA CYS A 129 -49.33 9.14 0.02
C CYS A 129 -50.40 8.87 -1.05
N SER A 130 -50.83 7.62 -1.19
CA SER A 130 -52.09 7.32 -1.85
C SER A 130 -53.22 7.95 -1.02
N SER A 131 -53.74 9.06 -1.50
CA SER A 131 -55.03 9.61 -1.04
C SER A 131 -56.12 8.92 -1.87
N ASN A 132 -57.13 8.41 -1.17
CA ASN A 132 -58.31 7.67 -1.66
C ASN A 132 -58.93 8.19 -2.95
#